data_AF-A0A2P2K4B5-F1
#
_entry.id   AF-A0A2P2K4B5-F1
#
_cell.length_a   1.000
_cell.length_b   1.000
_cell.length_c   1.000
_cell.angle_alpha   90.00
_cell.angle_beta   90.00
_cell.angle_gamma   90.00
#
_symmetry.space_group_name_H-M   'P 1'
#
loop_
_entity.id
_entity.type
_entity.pdbx_description
1 polymer ?
#
loop_
_entity_poly.entity_id
_entity_poly.type
_entity_poly.pdbx_seq_one_letter_code
_entity_poly.pdbx_strand_id
1 'polypeptide(L)' 'MEAERIGVDVTPEAQCIFDALSKTLPVRWDKKVIVVMNEVRVSSPYLPECVRGGTPAANDRVKKVLELERKRLLSRGTSQ' A
#
# COMPACT_ATOMS: atom_id res chain seq x y z
N MET A 1 12.22 -13.41 6.93
CA MET A 1 11.35 -13.50 8.14
C MET A 1 10.05 -12.79 7.82
N GLU A 2 8.90 -13.39 8.11
CA GLU A 2 7.58 -12.76 7.84
C GLU A 2 7.29 -11.54 8.72
N ALA A 3 8.11 -11.33 9.76
CA ALA A 3 8.05 -10.19 10.67
C ALA A 3 8.30 -8.82 10.00
N GLU A 4 8.93 -8.78 8.82
CA GLU A 4 9.13 -7.53 8.06
C GLU A 4 7.88 -7.06 7.31
N ARG A 5 6.81 -7.87 7.32
CA ARG A 5 5.54 -7.57 6.63
C ARG A 5 4.50 -6.93 7.54
N ILE A 6 4.62 -7.08 8.86
CA ILE A 6 3.66 -6.51 9.82
C ILE A 6 4.14 -5.13 10.23
N GLY A 7 3.40 -4.09 9.82
CA GLY A 7 3.71 -2.73 10.24
C GLY A 7 3.49 -2.56 11.74
N VAL A 8 4.37 -1.81 12.42
CA VAL A 8 4.21 -1.48 13.84
C VAL A 8 3.27 -0.27 13.94
N ASP A 9 2.17 -0.40 14.67
CA ASP A 9 1.16 0.66 14.87
C ASP A 9 0.52 1.16 13.56
N VAL A 10 0.34 0.24 12.60
CA VAL A 10 -0.36 0.50 11.33
C VAL A 10 -1.80 0.03 11.39
N THR A 11 -2.68 0.69 10.64
CA THR A 11 -4.09 0.30 10.58
C THR A 11 -4.27 -1.02 9.81
N PRO A 12 -5.36 -1.78 10.04
CA PRO A 12 -5.67 -2.96 9.24
C PRO A 12 -5.77 -2.67 7.73
N GLU A 13 -6.25 -1.46 7.37
CA GLU A 13 -6.27 -0.98 5.98
C GLU A 13 -4.84 -0.88 5.42
N ALA A 14 -3.93 -0.26 6.17
CA ALA A 14 -2.53 -0.11 5.77
C ALA A 14 -1.84 -1.46 5.55
N GLN A 15 -2.08 -2.41 6.46
CA GLN A 15 -1.55 -3.77 6.35
C GLN A 15 -2.10 -4.46 5.09
N CYS A 16 -3.41 -4.38 4.84
CA CYS A 16 -4.02 -4.97 3.65
C CYS A 16 -3.45 -4.38 2.35
N ILE A 17 -3.23 -3.06 2.31
CA ILE A 17 -2.61 -2.36 1.18
C ILE A 17 -1.16 -2.83 0.98
N PHE A 18 -0.38 -2.96 2.06
CA PHE A 18 0.98 -3.47 2.00
C PHE A 18 1.02 -4.89 1.43
N ASP A 19 0.16 -5.77 1.93
CA ASP A 19 0.05 -7.15 1.46
C ASP A 19 -0.31 -7.21 -0.04
N ALA A 20 -1.22 -6.34 -0.50
CA ALA A 20 -1.58 -6.20 -1.91
C ALA A 20 -0.38 -5.82 -2.78
N LEU A 21 0.36 -4.79 -2.36
CA LEU A 21 1.50 -4.27 -3.09
C LEU A 21 2.63 -5.31 -3.10
N SER A 22 2.89 -5.98 -1.98
CA SER A 22 3.93 -7.00 -1.83
C SER A 22 3.78 -8.20 -2.76
N LYS A 23 2.55 -8.49 -3.21
CA LYS A 23 2.27 -9.56 -4.18
C LYS A 23 2.73 -9.22 -5.60
N THR A 24 2.90 -7.94 -5.90
CA THR A 24 3.16 -7.47 -7.27
C THR A 24 4.49 -6.74 -7.43
N LEU A 25 5.02 -6.20 -6.35
CA LEU A 25 6.19 -5.32 -6.31
C LEU A 25 6.97 -5.56 -5.01
N PRO A 26 8.31 -5.40 -5.01
CA PRO A 26 9.12 -5.27 -3.80
C PRO A 26 8.65 -4.08 -2.97
N VAL A 27 8.32 -4.35 -1.71
CA VAL A 27 7.88 -3.35 -0.74
C VAL A 27 8.54 -3.57 0.62
N ARG A 28 8.65 -2.49 1.39
CA ARG A 28 9.10 -2.51 2.78
C ARG A 28 8.37 -1.46 3.60
N TRP A 29 8.26 -1.69 4.89
CA TRP A 29 7.82 -0.67 5.83
C TRP A 29 8.96 0.29 6.15
N ASP A 30 8.66 1.57 6.16
CA ASP A 30 9.46 2.64 6.76
C ASP A 30 8.60 3.30 7.83
N LYS A 31 8.69 2.79 9.07
CA LYS A 31 7.75 3.13 10.16
C LYS A 31 6.30 2.86 9.75
N LYS A 32 5.51 3.91 9.48
CA LYS A 32 4.12 3.87 9.00
C LYS A 32 3.99 4.25 7.52
N VAL A 33 5.08 4.20 6.77
CA VAL A 33 5.11 4.52 5.34
C VAL A 33 5.43 3.24 4.58
N ILE A 34 4.65 2.95 3.54
CA ILE A 34 4.94 1.85 2.63
C ILE A 34 5.88 2.36 1.57
N VAL A 35 7.07 1.76 1.47
CA VAL A 35 8.05 2.09 0.44
C VAL A 35 8.04 1.01 -0.61
N VAL A 36 7.71 1.37 -1.85
CA VAL A 36 7.63 0.48 -3.01
C VAL A 36 8.82 0.73 -3.94
N MET A 37 9.49 -0.34 -4.37
CA MET A 37 10.68 -0.27 -5.25
C MET A 37 11.81 0.62 -4.71
N ASN A 38 11.81 0.91 -3.39
CA ASN A 38 12.71 1.87 -2.74
C ASN A 38 12.65 3.32 -3.28
N GLU A 39 11.69 3.64 -4.15
CA GLU A 39 11.58 4.94 -4.82
C GLU A 39 10.24 5.64 -4.52
N VAL A 40 9.14 4.87 -4.42
CA VAL A 40 7.79 5.38 -4.16
C VAL A 40 7.45 5.22 -2.69
N ARG A 41 6.88 6.26 -2.08
CA ARG A 41 6.42 6.27 -0.70
C ARG A 41 4.92 6.49 -0.65
N VAL A 42 4.23 5.70 0.18
CA VAL A 42 2.79 5.81 0.43
C VAL A 42 2.59 5.96 1.93
N SER A 43 2.17 7.14 2.37
CA SER A 43 1.89 7.44 3.77
C SER A 43 0.40 7.37 4.07
N SER A 44 0.05 7.20 5.35
CA SER A 44 -1.32 7.42 5.85
C SER A 44 -1.91 8.72 5.30
N PRO A 45 -3.19 8.75 4.89
CA PRO A 45 -4.21 7.68 4.92
C PRO A 45 -4.17 6.68 3.73
N TYR A 46 -3.00 6.47 3.12
CA TYR A 46 -2.76 5.47 2.07
C TYR A 46 -3.69 5.63 0.86
N LEU A 47 -3.90 6.87 0.46
CA LEU A 47 -4.68 7.23 -0.72
C LEU A 47 -3.79 7.29 -1.97
N PRO A 48 -4.36 7.19 -3.19
CA PRO A 48 -3.63 7.46 -4.43
C PRO A 48 -2.99 8.85 -4.46
N GLU A 49 -3.62 9.83 -3.79
CA GLU A 49 -3.10 11.19 -3.61
C GLU A 49 -1.95 11.28 -2.59
N CYS A 50 -1.71 10.25 -1.76
CA CYS A 50 -0.60 10.18 -0.81
C CYS A 50 0.63 9.47 -1.37
N VAL A 51 0.58 9.04 -2.63
CA VAL A 51 1.71 8.42 -3.33
C VAL A 51 2.68 9.52 -3.78
N ARG A 52 3.96 9.41 -3.40
CA ARG A 52 5.01 10.39 -3.68
C ARG A 52 6.33 9.71 -4.03
N GLY A 53 7.15 10.37 -4.84
CA GLY A 53 8.49 9.89 -5.23
C GLY A 53 8.48 8.88 -6.38
N GLY A 54 9.65 8.49 -6.84
CA GLY A 54 9.81 7.57 -7.97
C GLY A 54 9.40 8.17 -9.33
N THR A 55 9.44 7.34 -10.36
CA THR A 55 9.05 7.73 -11.71
C THR A 55 7.52 7.87 -11.85
N PRO A 56 7.01 8.64 -12.83
CA PRO A 56 5.57 8.73 -13.10
C PRO A 56 4.95 7.34 -13.35
N ALA A 57 5.65 6.46 -14.09
CA ALA A 57 5.19 5.10 -14.35
C ALA A 57 5.08 4.25 -13.08
N ALA A 58 6.05 4.35 -12.16
CA ALA A 58 5.99 3.65 -10.88
C ALA A 58 4.82 4.15 -10.01
N ASN A 59 4.62 5.47 -9.96
CA ASN A 59 3.47 6.06 -9.27
C ASN A 59 2.14 5.56 -9.82
N ASP A 60 1.98 5.56 -11.14
CA ASP A 60 0.74 5.10 -11.79
C ASP A 60 0.43 3.64 -11.44
N ARG A 61 1.44 2.77 -11.47
CA ARG A 61 1.29 1.36 -11.08
C ARG A 61 0.89 1.21 -9.62
N VAL A 62 1.51 1.95 -8.70
CA VAL A 62 1.19 1.92 -7.27
C VAL A 62 -0.24 2.42 -7.02
N LYS A 63 -0.63 3.55 -7.64
CA LYS A 63 -1.99 4.08 -7.58
C LYS A 63 -3.01 3.07 -8.07
N LYS A 64 -2.72 2.38 -9.18
CA LYS A 64 -3.63 1.36 -9.72
C LYS A 64 -3.86 0.21 -8.76
N VAL A 65 -2.82 -0.30 -8.10
CA VAL A 65 -2.94 -1.37 -7.10
C VAL A 65 -3.75 -0.89 -5.89
N LEU A 66 -3.48 0.33 -5.41
CA LEU A 66 -4.25 0.97 -4.32
C LEU A 66 -5.74 1.07 -4.67
N GLU A 67 -6.10 1.55 -5.85
CA GLU A 67 -7.49 1.64 -6.29
C GLU A 67 -8.18 0.28 -6.33
N LEU A 68 -7.49 -0.75 -6.84
CA LEU A 68 -8.01 -2.11 -6.91
C LEU A 68 -8.24 -2.69 -5.52
N GLU A 69 -7.29 -2.53 -4.60
CA GLU A 69 -7.43 -3.05 -3.24
C GLU A 69 -8.50 -2.30 -2.47
N ARG A 70 -8.65 -0.99 -2.68
CA ARG A 70 -9.75 -0.22 -2.06
C ARG A 70 -11.11 -0.63 -2.59
N LYS A 71 -11.25 -0.90 -3.89
CA LYS A 71 -12.49 -1.48 -4.44
C LYS A 71 -12.80 -2.84 -3.81
N ARG A 72 -11.79 -3.69 -3.61
CA ARG A 72 -11.95 -4.98 -2.91
C ARG A 72 -12.35 -4.78 -1.45
N LEU A 73 -11.72 -3.86 -0.72
CA LEU A 73 -12.07 -3.54 0.67
C LEU A 73 -13.50 -3.01 0.80
N LEU A 74 -13.91 -2.09 -0.07
CA LEU A 74 -15.29 -1.58 -0.12
C LEU A 74 -16.29 -2.70 -0.41
N SER A 75 -15.99 -3.59 -1.37
CA SER A 75 -16.88 -4.72 -1.69
C SER A 75 -17.02 -5.73 -0.54
N ARG A 76 -16.02 -5.82 0.35
CA ARG A 76 -16.07 -6.65 1.56
C ARG A 76 -16.85 -5.97 2.71
N GLY A 77 -17.11 -4.67 2.62
CA GLY A 77 -17.89 -3.89 3.58
C GLY A 77 -19.40 -3.90 3.32
N THR A 78 -19.87 -4.39 2.16
CA THR A 78 -21.30 -4.46 1.80
C THR A 78 -21.88 -5.85 2.03
N SER A 79 -21.50 -6.50 3.13
CA SER A 79 -22.16 -7.71 3.63
C SER A 79 -22.47 -7.51 5.11
N GLN A 80 -23.44 -6.64 5.38
CA GLN A 80 -24.25 -6.67 6.58
C GLN A 80 -25.70 -6.39 6.20
#